data_AF-A0A3B0U330-F1
#
_entry.id   AF-A0A3B0U330-F1
#
_cell.length_a   1.000
_cell.length_b   1.000
_cell.length_c   1.000
_cell.angle_alpha   90.00
_cell.angle_beta   90.00
_cell.angle_gamma   90.00
#
_symmetry.space_group_name_H-M   'P 1'
#
loop_
_entity.id
_entity.type
_entity.pdbx_description
1 polymer ?
#
loop_
_entity_poly.entity_id
_entity_poly.type
_entity_poly.pdbx_seq_one_letter_code
_entity_poly.pdbx_strand_id
1 'polypeptide(L)'
;SFNSPLLVHAEEERSNENLVDFLSPLRSALRKRQLVEISYNDLKGHDTVRTIRPLGLTAFEKVWLLTAWCEKKSDFRNFRVDRIVALENIGKTFPRERGRELKDYLATL
;
A
#
# COMPACT_ATOMS: atom_id res chain seq x y z
N SER A 1 -22.71 -24.15 -18.50
CA SER A 1 -21.36 -24.35 -19.07
C SER A 1 -20.59 -23.05 -18.93
N PHE A 2 -19.75 -22.94 -17.92
CA PHE A 2 -18.71 -21.91 -17.77
C PHE A 2 -17.49 -22.66 -17.25
N ASN A 3 -16.72 -23.20 -18.18
CA ASN A 3 -15.47 -23.88 -17.90
C ASN A 3 -14.38 -22.83 -18.02
N SER A 4 -13.88 -22.32 -16.89
CA SER A 4 -12.64 -21.54 -16.87
C SER A 4 -11.69 -22.11 -15.82
N PRO A 5 -11.06 -23.26 -16.08
CA PRO A 5 -9.84 -23.62 -15.41
C PRO A 5 -8.69 -22.80 -16.05
N LEU A 6 -7.80 -22.22 -15.23
CA LEU A 6 -6.62 -21.41 -15.62
C LEU A 6 -6.87 -19.89 -15.76
N LEU A 7 -7.16 -19.22 -14.65
CA LEU A 7 -6.83 -17.80 -14.46
C LEU A 7 -6.39 -17.50 -13.02
N VAL A 8 -6.85 -18.30 -12.06
CA VAL A 8 -6.53 -18.14 -10.63
C VAL A 8 -5.03 -18.29 -10.33
N HIS A 9 -4.32 -19.23 -10.98
CA HIS A 9 -2.88 -19.41 -10.75
C HIS A 9 -2.05 -18.21 -11.24
N ALA A 10 -2.22 -17.78 -12.49
CA ALA A 10 -1.47 -16.66 -13.04
C ALA A 10 -1.74 -15.33 -12.30
N GLU A 11 -2.94 -15.12 -11.77
CA GLU A 11 -3.26 -13.96 -10.93
C GLU A 11 -2.60 -14.04 -9.55
N GLU A 12 -2.60 -15.21 -8.90
CA GLU A 12 -1.92 -15.42 -7.61
C GLU A 12 -0.38 -15.34 -7.74
N GLU A 13 0.20 -15.94 -8.78
CA GLU A 13 1.64 -15.85 -9.07
C GLU A 13 2.06 -14.41 -9.38
N ARG A 14 1.33 -13.71 -10.25
CA ARG A 14 1.60 -12.30 -10.58
C ARG A 14 1.39 -11.37 -9.37
N SER A 15 0.41 -11.67 -8.51
CA SER A 15 0.20 -10.94 -7.26
C SER A 15 1.37 -11.12 -6.30
N ASN A 16 1.97 -12.31 -6.24
CA ASN A 16 3.14 -12.60 -5.41
C ASN A 16 4.43 -11.96 -5.95
N GLU A 17 4.64 -11.92 -7.26
CA GLU A 17 5.79 -11.19 -7.86
C GLU A 17 5.68 -9.68 -7.60
N ASN A 18 4.52 -9.10 -7.89
CA ASN A 18 4.23 -7.68 -7.62
C ASN A 18 4.44 -7.33 -6.14
N LEU A 19 4.04 -8.22 -5.23
CA LEU A 19 4.22 -8.04 -3.80
C LEU A 19 5.72 -7.88 -3.45
N VAL A 20 6.59 -8.73 -3.99
CA VAL A 20 8.04 -8.66 -3.75
C VAL A 20 8.61 -7.33 -4.27
N ASP A 21 8.18 -6.91 -5.45
CA ASP A 21 8.63 -5.68 -6.11
C ASP A 21 8.28 -4.42 -5.31
N PHE A 22 7.14 -4.40 -4.61
CA PHE A 22 6.71 -3.23 -3.84
C PHE A 22 7.20 -3.21 -2.39
N LEU A 23 7.45 -4.36 -1.76
CA LEU A 23 7.84 -4.41 -0.34
C LEU A 23 9.20 -3.74 -0.08
N SER A 24 10.18 -3.96 -0.94
CA SER A 24 11.51 -3.33 -0.80
C SER A 24 11.47 -1.80 -0.88
N PRO A 25 10.89 -1.17 -1.93
CA PRO A 25 10.79 0.28 -2.01
C PRO A 25 9.90 0.87 -0.92
N LEU A 26 8.80 0.21 -0.51
CA LEU A 26 7.99 0.67 0.62
C LEU A 26 8.79 0.70 1.92
N ARG A 27 9.52 -0.38 2.24
CA ARG A 27 10.41 -0.42 3.41
C ARG A 27 11.47 0.69 3.36
N SER A 28 12.01 0.99 2.19
CA SER A 28 12.94 2.11 1.99
C SER A 28 12.29 3.45 2.28
N ALA A 29 11.11 3.71 1.71
CA ALA A 29 10.36 4.95 1.90
C ALA A 29 9.94 5.16 3.37
N LEU A 30 9.51 4.10 4.06
CA LEU A 30 9.23 4.09 5.50
C LEU A 30 10.43 4.56 6.32
N ARG A 31 11.59 3.93 6.12
CA ARG A 31 12.83 4.27 6.85
C ARG A 31 13.29 5.71 6.60
N LYS A 32 13.16 6.16 5.35
CA LYS A 32 13.59 7.50 4.91
C LYS A 32 12.52 8.58 5.10
N ARG A 33 11.32 8.21 5.59
CA ARG A 33 10.14 9.10 5.68
C ARG A 33 9.85 9.82 4.37
N GLN A 34 9.84 9.08 3.28
CA GLN A 34 9.57 9.61 1.94
C GLN A 34 8.09 9.44 1.60
N LEU A 35 7.51 10.50 1.03
CA LEU A 35 6.21 10.42 0.39
C LEU A 35 6.32 9.51 -0.83
N VAL A 36 5.29 8.72 -1.06
CA VAL A 36 5.14 7.90 -2.27
C VAL A 36 3.80 8.17 -2.90
N GLU A 37 3.76 8.08 -4.21
CA GLU A 37 2.52 7.99 -4.97
C GLU A 37 2.27 6.54 -5.33
N ILE A 38 1.05 6.06 -5.10
CA ILE A 38 0.62 4.74 -5.51
C ILE A 38 -0.54 4.83 -6.49
N SER A 39 -0.48 4.05 -7.55
CA SER A 39 -1.66 3.65 -8.33
C SER A 39 -2.24 2.40 -7.69
N TYR A 40 -3.50 2.45 -7.29
CA TYR A 40 -4.14 1.46 -6.43
C TYR A 40 -5.49 1.05 -6.98
N ASN A 41 -5.67 -0.27 -7.18
CA ASN A 41 -6.96 -0.83 -7.52
C ASN A 41 -7.80 -1.03 -6.26
N ASP A 42 -8.89 -0.27 -6.13
CA ASP A 42 -9.75 -0.34 -4.97
C ASP A 42 -10.63 -1.60 -4.94
N LEU A 43 -11.34 -1.83 -3.84
CA LEU A 43 -12.23 -2.99 -3.69
C LEU A 43 -13.38 -3.05 -4.70
N LYS A 44 -13.67 -1.94 -5.40
CA LYS A 44 -14.70 -1.85 -6.43
C LYS A 44 -14.12 -1.97 -7.84
N GLY A 45 -12.80 -2.21 -7.96
CA GLY A 45 -12.10 -2.33 -9.23
C GLY A 45 -11.74 -1.00 -9.87
N HIS A 46 -11.89 0.13 -9.16
CA HIS A 46 -11.49 1.43 -9.71
C HIS A 46 -10.02 1.71 -9.41
N ASP A 47 -9.30 2.15 -10.43
CA ASP A 47 -7.95 2.63 -10.27
C ASP A 47 -7.95 4.02 -9.65
N THR A 48 -7.14 4.18 -8.61
CA THR A 48 -7.02 5.44 -7.89
C THR A 48 -5.56 5.79 -7.65
N VAL A 49 -5.21 7.06 -7.83
CA VAL A 49 -3.89 7.56 -7.48
C VAL A 49 -3.94 8.22 -6.10
N ARG A 50 -2.95 7.91 -5.26
CA ARG A 50 -2.85 8.40 -3.88
C ARG A 50 -1.41 8.77 -3.54
N THR A 51 -1.20 10.02 -3.12
CA THR A 51 0.01 10.42 -2.40
C THR A 51 -0.15 10.07 -0.92
N ILE A 52 0.79 9.28 -0.39
CA ILE A 52 0.70 8.74 0.96
C ILE A 52 2.02 8.89 1.72
N ARG A 53 1.91 9.00 3.05
CA ARG A 53 3.02 8.81 3.98
C ARG A 53 2.99 7.36 4.46
N PRO A 54 3.89 6.49 4.03
CA PRO A 54 3.94 5.12 4.52
C PRO A 54 4.40 5.11 5.99
N LEU A 55 3.60 4.48 6.88
CA LEU A 55 3.80 4.53 8.34
C LEU A 55 4.06 3.16 8.98
N GLY A 56 3.48 2.10 8.44
CA GLY A 56 3.74 0.73 8.89
C GLY A 56 3.45 -0.31 7.81
N LEU A 57 4.14 -1.45 7.87
CA LEU A 57 3.83 -2.64 7.09
C LEU A 57 3.51 -3.78 8.05
N THR A 58 2.35 -4.40 7.87
CA THR A 58 1.87 -5.51 8.71
C THR A 58 1.54 -6.70 7.82
N ALA A 59 2.04 -7.87 8.19
CA ALA A 59 1.71 -9.12 7.51
C ALA A 59 0.52 -9.80 8.22
N PHE A 60 -0.47 -10.22 7.44
CA PHE A 60 -1.63 -11.01 7.89
C PHE A 60 -1.72 -12.25 7.01
N GLU A 61 -1.42 -13.43 7.54
CA GLU A 61 -1.41 -14.74 6.86
C GLU A 61 -0.82 -14.73 5.43
N LYS A 62 -1.59 -14.28 4.43
CA LYS A 62 -1.24 -14.25 3.01
C LYS A 62 -1.16 -12.84 2.39
N VAL A 63 -1.32 -11.77 3.18
CA VAL A 63 -1.46 -10.39 2.69
C VAL A 63 -0.58 -9.44 3.47
N TRP A 64 0.09 -8.53 2.78
CA TRP A 64 0.72 -7.37 3.40
C TRP A 64 -0.21 -6.16 3.34
N LEU A 65 -0.41 -5.52 4.49
CA LEU A 65 -1.06 -4.24 4.61
C LEU A 65 -0.03 -3.14 4.84
N LEU A 66 -0.12 -2.09 4.03
CA LEU A 66 0.55 -0.82 4.24
C LEU A 66 -0.42 0.13 4.96
N THR A 67 -0.13 0.42 6.22
CA THR A 67 -0.77 1.51 6.95
C THR A 67 -0.10 2.82 6.57
N ALA A 68 -0.90 3.81 6.18
CA ALA A 68 -0.38 5.10 5.73
C ALA A 68 -1.33 6.26 6.06
N TRP A 69 -0.78 7.46 6.17
CA TRP A 69 -1.57 8.70 6.12
C TRP A 69 -1.76 9.11 4.67
N CYS A 70 -3.02 9.30 4.26
CA CYS A 70 -3.37 9.69 2.90
C CYS A 70 -3.55 11.21 2.83
N GLU A 71 -2.68 11.91 2.10
CA GLU A 71 -2.71 13.38 2.01
C GLU A 71 -4.06 13.90 1.51
N LYS A 72 -4.58 13.30 0.43
CA LYS A 72 -5.84 13.70 -0.20
C LYS A 72 -7.05 13.52 0.71
N LYS A 73 -7.02 12.55 1.61
CA LYS A 73 -8.13 12.27 2.54
C LYS A 73 -7.92 12.88 3.92
N SER A 74 -6.69 13.31 4.22
CA SER A 74 -6.31 13.78 5.55
C SER A 74 -6.73 12.78 6.64
N ASP A 75 -6.45 11.50 6.40
CA ASP A 75 -6.92 10.39 7.22
C ASP A 75 -6.03 9.15 7.03
N PHE A 76 -6.07 8.23 7.99
CA PHE A 76 -5.36 6.95 7.93
C PHE A 76 -6.08 5.96 7.00
N ARG A 77 -5.29 5.19 6.25
CA ARG A 77 -5.79 4.12 5.37
C ARG A 77 -4.85 2.93 5.39
N ASN A 78 -5.44 1.73 5.24
CA ASN A 78 -4.70 0.51 4.95
C ASN A 78 -4.83 0.18 3.47
N PHE A 79 -3.70 -0.05 2.82
CA PHE A 79 -3.61 -0.47 1.44
C PHE A 79 -3.08 -1.89 1.41
N ARG A 80 -3.76 -2.79 0.71
CA ARG A 80 -3.17 -4.11 0.44
C ARG A 80 -2.08 -3.96 -0.61
N VAL A 81 -0.87 -4.45 -0.32
CA VAL A 81 0.28 -4.25 -1.20
C VAL A 81 0.11 -5.01 -2.52
N ASP A 82 -0.56 -6.16 -2.50
CA ASP A 82 -0.87 -6.96 -3.70
C ASP A 82 -1.82 -6.26 -4.71
N ARG A 83 -2.47 -5.15 -4.30
CA ARG A 83 -3.34 -4.33 -5.16
C ARG A 83 -2.72 -3.01 -5.58
N ILE A 84 -1.45 -2.79 -5.24
CA ILE A 84 -0.69 -1.68 -5.81
C ILE A 84 -0.34 -2.06 -7.24
N VAL A 85 -0.67 -1.18 -8.17
CA VAL A 85 -0.39 -1.34 -9.60
C VAL A 85 0.93 -0.66 -9.96
N ALA A 86 1.21 0.48 -9.34
CA ALA A 86 2.46 1.22 -9.51
C ALA A 86 2.81 1.96 -8.22
N LEU A 87 4.11 2.16 -7.99
CA LEU A 87 4.64 2.91 -6.86
C LEU A 87 5.77 3.81 -7.33
N GLU A 88 5.68 5.09 -6.98
CA GLU A 88 6.70 6.08 -7.28
C GLU A 88 7.12 6.84 -6.03
N ASN A 89 8.42 7.08 -5.87
CA ASN A 89 8.92 7.98 -4.85
C ASN A 89 8.88 9.40 -5.39
N ILE A 90 8.17 10.30 -4.71
CA ILE A 90 7.98 11.67 -5.22
C ILE A 90 9.16 12.61 -4.91
N GLY A 91 10.26 12.09 -4.35
CA GLY A 91 11.45 12.86 -4.00
C GLY A 91 11.29 13.80 -2.80
N LYS A 92 10.17 13.72 -2.08
CA LYS A 92 9.88 14.53 -0.89
C LYS A 92 9.85 13.68 0.37
N THR A 93 10.26 14.26 1.48
CA THR A 93 10.11 13.67 2.81
C THR A 93 8.98 14.33 3.59
N PHE A 94 8.53 13.69 4.67
CA PHE A 94 7.54 14.25 5.59
C PHE A 94 8.07 14.30 7.04
N PRO A 95 7.72 15.35 7.81
CA PRO A 95 8.12 15.47 9.20
C PRO A 95 7.31 14.54 10.11
N ARG A 96 7.74 14.44 11.37
CA ARG A 96 6.91 13.83 12.42
C ARG A 96 5.82 14.80 12.83
N GLU A 97 4.56 14.37 12.77
CA GLU A 97 3.41 15.20 13.14
C GLU A 97 2.46 14.41 14.03
N ARG A 98 2.07 14.99 15.18
CA ARG A 98 1.07 14.39 16.07
C ARG A 98 -0.25 14.22 15.32
N GLY A 99 -0.88 13.06 15.49
CA GLY A 99 -2.13 12.71 14.81
C GLY A 99 -1.91 12.16 13.39
N ARG A 100 -0.66 11.96 12.95
CA ARG A 100 -0.31 11.43 11.62
C ARG A 100 0.79 10.37 11.67
N GLU A 101 1.13 9.85 12.85
CA GLU A 101 2.12 8.78 13.01
C GLU A 101 1.44 7.42 13.22
N LEU A 102 2.18 6.32 13.01
CA LEU A 102 1.66 4.96 13.20
C LEU A 102 1.04 4.75 14.59
N LYS A 103 1.67 5.29 15.64
CA LYS A 103 1.15 5.20 17.02
C LYS A 103 -0.22 5.86 17.18
N ASP A 104 -0.49 6.91 16.43
CA ASP A 104 -1.76 7.64 16.49
C ASP A 104 -2.84 6.81 15.80
N TYR A 105 -2.51 6.16 14.68
CA TYR A 105 -3.39 5.18 14.04
C TYR A 105 -3.70 4.00 14.96
N LEU A 106 -2.69 3.40 15.60
CA LEU A 106 -2.89 2.26 16.50
C LEU A 106 -3.81 2.59 17.69
N ALA A 107 -3.83 3.86 18.14
CA ALA A 107 -4.72 4.31 19.19
C ALA A 107 -6.20 4.45 18.75
N THR A 108 -6.50 4.30 17.45
CA THR A 108 -7.86 4.34 16.90
C THR A 108 -8.47 2.96 16.64
N LEU A 109 -7.70 1.89 16.82
CA LEU A 109 -8.14 0.50 16.70
C LEU A 109 -8.81 0.01 17.99
#